data_AF-A0A673FSV8-F1
#
_entry.id   AF-A0A673FSV8-F1
#
_cell.length_a   1.000
_cell.length_b   1.000
_cell.length_c   1.000
_cell.angle_alpha   90.00
_cell.angle_beta   90.00
_cell.angle_gamma   90.00
#
_symmetry.space_group_name_H-M   'P 1'
#
loop_
_entity.id
_entity.type
_entity.pdbx_description
1 polymer ?
#
loop_
_entity_poly.entity_id
_entity_poly.type
_entity_poly.pdbx_seq_one_letter_code
_entity_poly.pdbx_strand_id
1 'polypeptide(L)'
;MAFAIGFLTTVPGLLKILETFVACIIFTSLSPAEYKEVPGTQWCVAVYSICFVVSLLIIFLTIAKLASIFPFSFDKAVISFNILAVAMYATAVVIWPLYVFDGNPRPNNCNLCSWDDLVVVTFMTIINFFVYTGDLAYSVKIVRCLSAM
;
A
#
# COMPACT_ATOMS: atom_id res chain seq x y z
N MET A 1 -21.93 -8.42 -11.39
CA MET A 1 -21.74 -6.97 -11.63
C MET A 1 -22.36 -6.10 -10.52
N ALA A 2 -23.55 -6.42 -9.98
CA ALA A 2 -24.17 -5.64 -8.89
C ALA A 2 -23.41 -5.63 -7.54
N PHE A 3 -22.58 -6.64 -7.25
CA PHE A 3 -21.88 -6.77 -5.97
C PHE A 3 -20.59 -5.95 -5.84
N ALA A 4 -19.90 -5.67 -6.96
CA ALA A 4 -18.76 -4.75 -6.95
C ALA A 4 -19.21 -3.33 -6.58
N ILE A 5 -20.43 -2.94 -6.97
CA ILE A 5 -21.00 -1.62 -6.70
C ILE A 5 -21.22 -1.42 -5.19
N GLY A 6 -21.69 -2.45 -4.47
CA GLY A 6 -21.87 -2.39 -3.01
C GLY A 6 -20.56 -2.31 -2.21
N PHE A 7 -19.47 -2.93 -2.69
CA PHE A 7 -18.16 -2.80 -2.07
C PHE A 7 -17.53 -1.42 -2.36
N LEU A 8 -17.66 -0.94 -3.61
CA LEU A 8 -17.26 0.42 -4.01
C LEU A 8 -18.04 1.53 -3.31
N THR A 9 -19.26 1.26 -2.82
CA THR A 9 -20.01 2.24 -2.02
C THR A 9 -19.46 2.41 -0.61
N THR A 10 -18.56 1.54 -0.14
CA THR A 10 -17.89 1.70 1.16
C THR A 10 -16.55 2.39 1.00
N VAL A 11 -16.36 3.50 1.73
CA VAL A 11 -15.11 4.26 1.78
C VAL A 11 -13.87 3.38 2.02
N PRO A 12 -13.83 2.46 3.02
CA PRO A 12 -12.66 1.59 3.23
C PRO A 12 -12.42 0.60 2.07
N GLY A 13 -13.47 0.09 1.43
CA GLY A 13 -13.33 -0.78 0.26
C GLY A 13 -12.69 -0.09 -0.93
N LEU A 14 -13.09 1.16 -1.20
CA LEU A 14 -12.48 1.99 -2.25
C LEU A 14 -11.01 2.31 -1.95
N LEU A 15 -10.68 2.60 -0.69
CA LEU A 15 -9.30 2.87 -0.27
C LEU A 15 -8.41 1.65 -0.49
N LYS A 16 -8.85 0.43 -0.15
CA LYS A 16 -8.07 -0.79 -0.41
C LYS A 16 -7.83 -1.06 -1.90
N ILE A 17 -8.80 -0.75 -2.76
CA ILE A 17 -8.57 -0.83 -4.21
C ILE A 17 -7.49 0.17 -4.62
N LEU A 18 -7.55 1.40 -4.12
CA LEU A 18 -6.54 2.41 -4.41
C LEU A 18 -5.14 1.99 -3.91
N GLU A 19 -5.03 1.41 -2.71
CA GLU A 19 -3.76 0.88 -2.17
C GLU A 19 -3.14 -0.15 -3.10
N THR A 20 -3.95 -1.11 -3.57
CA THR A 20 -3.48 -2.17 -4.46
C THR A 20 -3.13 -1.63 -5.85
N PHE A 21 -3.89 -0.66 -6.37
CA PHE A 21 -3.60 -0.02 -7.64
C PHE A 21 -2.27 0.75 -7.61
N VAL A 22 -2.04 1.53 -6.55
CA VAL A 22 -0.77 2.26 -6.36
C VAL A 22 0.40 1.28 -6.19
N ALA A 23 0.22 0.19 -5.44
CA ALA A 23 1.23 -0.84 -5.31
C ALA A 23 1.56 -1.52 -6.65
N CYS A 24 0.57 -1.76 -7.51
CA CYS A 24 0.81 -2.26 -8.87
C CYS A 24 1.68 -1.30 -9.69
N ILE A 25 1.42 0.01 -9.61
CA ILE A 25 2.25 1.02 -10.28
C ILE A 25 3.70 0.94 -9.77
N ILE A 26 3.88 0.85 -8.45
CA ILE A 26 5.21 0.69 -7.83
C ILE A 26 5.92 -0.55 -8.40
N PHE A 27 5.25 -1.70 -8.49
CA PHE A 27 5.83 -2.92 -9.06
C PHE A 27 6.17 -2.81 -10.54
N THR A 28 5.34 -2.11 -11.33
CA THR A 28 5.64 -1.89 -12.76
C THR A 28 6.80 -0.94 -12.99
N SER A 29 7.03 0.01 -12.08
CA SER A 29 8.17 0.94 -12.13
C SER A 29 9.44 0.37 -11.49
N LEU A 30 9.34 -0.73 -10.74
CA LEU A 30 10.47 -1.39 -10.09
C LEU A 30 11.28 -2.22 -11.11
N SER A 31 12.50 -1.78 -11.39
CA SER A 31 13.45 -2.55 -12.20
C SER A 31 14.30 -3.49 -11.34
N PRO A 32 14.59 -4.75 -11.76
CA PRO A 32 15.41 -5.71 -11.02
C PRO A 32 16.82 -5.23 -10.67
N ALA A 33 17.35 -4.26 -11.43
CA ALA A 33 18.67 -3.67 -11.18
C ALA A 33 18.67 -2.77 -9.94
N GLU A 34 17.56 -2.10 -9.63
CA GLU A 34 17.50 -1.04 -8.61
C GLU A 34 17.43 -1.57 -7.17
N TYR A 35 16.88 -2.78 -6.97
CA TYR A 35 16.70 -3.35 -5.63
C TYR A 35 17.62 -4.53 -5.29
N LYS A 36 18.38 -5.08 -6.25
CA LYS A 36 19.22 -6.26 -5.99
C LYS A 36 20.49 -5.98 -5.20
N GLU A 37 21.03 -4.77 -5.34
CA GLU A 37 22.37 -4.42 -4.83
C GLU A 37 22.32 -3.88 -3.39
N VAL A 38 21.20 -3.27 -2.99
CA VAL A 38 21.10 -2.54 -1.72
C VAL A 38 20.08 -3.20 -0.77
N PRO A 39 20.47 -3.59 0.46
CA PRO A 39 19.56 -4.25 1.41
C PRO A 39 18.40 -3.34 1.84
N GLY A 40 18.60 -2.01 1.84
CA GLY A 40 17.55 -1.03 2.14
C GLY A 40 16.41 -1.05 1.11
N THR A 41 16.72 -1.14 -0.18
CA THR A 41 15.69 -1.23 -1.23
C THR A 41 15.01 -2.59 -1.23
N GLN A 42 15.70 -3.68 -0.86
CA GLN A 42 15.08 -5.00 -0.69
C GLN A 42 14.02 -4.99 0.41
N TRP A 43 14.29 -4.30 1.53
CA TRP A 43 13.31 -4.10 2.59
C TRP A 43 12.06 -3.37 2.08
N CYS A 44 12.23 -2.28 1.33
CA CYS A 44 11.10 -1.54 0.76
C CYS A 44 10.24 -2.42 -0.16
N VAL A 45 10.87 -3.22 -1.03
CA VAL A 45 10.14 -4.15 -1.92
C VAL A 45 9.40 -5.24 -1.14
N ALA A 46 9.99 -5.74 -0.06
CA ALA A 46 9.33 -6.69 0.84
C ALA A 46 8.09 -6.07 1.51
N VAL A 47 8.22 -4.84 2.00
CA VAL A 47 7.09 -4.06 2.56
C VAL A 47 5.96 -3.91 1.54
N TYR A 48 6.27 -3.47 0.31
CA TYR A 48 5.26 -3.30 -0.73
C TYR A 48 4.55 -4.62 -1.05
N SER A 49 5.31 -5.71 -1.11
CA SER A 49 4.80 -7.06 -1.43
C SER A 49 3.90 -7.62 -0.34
N ILE A 50 4.34 -7.58 0.91
CA ILE A 50 3.55 -8.05 2.05
C ILE A 50 2.25 -7.25 2.15
N CYS A 51 2.34 -5.92 2.03
CA CYS A 51 1.15 -5.07 2.13
C CYS A 51 0.17 -5.33 0.98
N PHE A 52 0.68 -5.50 -0.25
CA PHE A 52 -0.13 -5.81 -1.42
C PHE A 52 -0.86 -7.15 -1.30
N VAL A 53 -0.15 -8.22 -0.91
CA VAL A 53 -0.75 -9.56 -0.76
C VAL A 53 -1.85 -9.52 0.31
N VAL A 54 -1.60 -8.88 1.45
CA VAL A 54 -2.60 -8.82 2.52
C VAL A 54 -3.79 -7.94 2.12
N SER A 55 -3.59 -6.79 1.48
CA SER A 55 -4.71 -5.98 0.98
C SER A 55 -5.53 -6.70 -0.09
N LEU A 56 -4.90 -7.46 -0.99
CA LEU A 56 -5.61 -8.35 -1.93
C LEU A 56 -6.41 -9.44 -1.22
N LEU A 57 -5.84 -10.08 -0.20
CA LEU A 57 -6.55 -11.06 0.61
C LEU A 57 -7.76 -10.44 1.31
N ILE A 58 -7.65 -9.23 1.85
CA ILE A 58 -8.78 -8.52 2.48
C ILE A 58 -9.87 -8.25 1.45
N ILE A 59 -9.52 -7.77 0.25
CA ILE A 59 -10.47 -7.54 -0.85
C ILE A 59 -11.17 -8.86 -1.22
N PHE A 60 -10.41 -9.94 -1.41
CA PHE A 60 -10.95 -11.25 -1.77
C PHE A 60 -11.90 -11.80 -0.70
N LEU A 61 -11.50 -11.76 0.58
CA LEU A 61 -12.32 -12.20 1.71
C LEU A 61 -13.61 -11.39 1.84
N THR A 62 -13.55 -10.09 1.53
CA THR A 62 -14.72 -9.20 1.56
C THR A 62 -15.68 -9.52 0.41
N ILE A 63 -15.18 -9.70 -0.82
CA ILE A 63 -15.99 -10.05 -1.99
C ILE A 63 -16.60 -11.45 -1.84
N ALA A 64 -15.85 -12.42 -1.30
CA ALA A 64 -16.31 -13.78 -1.08
C ALA A 64 -17.35 -13.91 0.06
N LYS A 65 -17.69 -12.81 0.76
CA LYS A 65 -18.51 -12.80 1.99
C LYS A 65 -17.99 -13.74 3.09
N LEU A 66 -16.76 -14.24 2.98
CA LEU A 66 -16.18 -15.12 3.99
C LEU A 66 -15.91 -14.35 5.29
N ALA A 67 -15.87 -13.02 5.22
CA ALA A 67 -15.86 -12.14 6.39
C ALA A 67 -17.07 -12.38 7.32
N SER A 68 -18.25 -12.75 6.82
CA SER A 68 -19.43 -13.04 7.68
C SER A 68 -19.44 -14.44 8.29
N ILE A 69 -18.52 -15.31 7.87
CA ILE A 69 -18.37 -16.68 8.38
C ILE A 69 -17.32 -16.73 9.49
N PHE A 70 -16.43 -15.76 9.56
CA PHE A 70 -15.39 -15.70 10.59
C PHE A 70 -16.00 -15.33 11.96
N PRO A 71 -15.86 -16.19 13.00
CA PRO A 71 -16.34 -15.90 14.35
C PRO A 71 -15.46 -14.88 15.11
N PHE A 72 -14.37 -14.42 14.51
CA PHE A 72 -13.46 -13.43 15.05
C PHE A 72 -13.73 -12.04 14.45
N SER A 73 -13.43 -10.95 15.18
CA SER A 73 -13.59 -9.58 14.69
C SER A 73 -12.63 -9.29 13.53
N PHE A 74 -13.03 -9.66 12.30
CA PHE A 74 -12.32 -9.39 11.05
C PHE A 74 -11.88 -7.91 10.96
N ASP A 75 -12.75 -7.00 11.40
CA ASP A 75 -12.47 -5.56 11.46
C ASP A 75 -11.26 -5.20 12.34
N LYS A 76 -11.08 -5.89 13.47
CA LYS A 76 -9.93 -5.65 14.37
C LYS A 76 -8.62 -6.16 13.76
N ALA A 77 -8.67 -7.25 12.99
CA ALA A 77 -7.52 -7.76 12.25
C ALA A 77 -7.10 -6.80 11.13
N VAL A 78 -8.08 -6.26 10.38
CA VAL A 78 -7.85 -5.26 9.33
C VAL A 78 -7.24 -3.98 9.92
N ILE A 79 -7.77 -3.48 11.05
CA ILE A 79 -7.20 -2.29 11.73
C ILE A 79 -5.75 -2.57 12.17
N SER A 80 -5.50 -3.71 12.82
CA SER A 80 -4.15 -4.08 13.27
C SER A 80 -3.16 -4.14 12.10
N PHE A 81 -3.58 -4.72 10.98
CA PHE A 81 -2.79 -4.74 9.75
C PHE A 81 -2.56 -3.34 9.18
N ASN A 82 -3.57 -2.49 9.11
CA ASN A 82 -3.43 -1.12 8.60
C ASN A 82 -2.46 -0.29 9.45
N ILE A 83 -2.46 -0.45 10.79
CA ILE A 83 -1.47 0.18 11.67
C ILE A 83 -0.05 -0.28 11.31
N LEU A 84 0.12 -1.59 11.12
CA LEU A 84 1.40 -2.18 10.75
C LEU A 84 1.84 -1.70 9.35
N ALA A 85 0.93 -1.65 8.38
CA ALA A 85 1.19 -1.16 7.03
C ALA A 85 1.63 0.31 7.04
N VAL A 86 0.95 1.18 7.79
CA VAL A 86 1.34 2.59 7.97
C VAL A 86 2.76 2.69 8.55
N ALA A 87 3.08 1.91 9.58
CA ALA A 87 4.42 1.88 10.17
C ALA A 87 5.48 1.42 9.15
N MET A 88 5.20 0.35 8.40
CA MET A 88 6.12 -0.15 7.37
C MET A 88 6.31 0.85 6.23
N TYR A 89 5.23 1.45 5.70
CA TYR A 89 5.31 2.45 4.65
C TYR A 89 6.02 3.73 5.12
N ALA A 90 5.90 4.12 6.38
CA ALA A 90 6.69 5.22 6.93
C ALA A 90 8.20 4.95 6.83
N THR A 91 8.63 3.71 7.11
CA THR A 91 10.04 3.34 6.91
C THR A 91 10.43 3.36 5.43
N ALA A 92 9.57 2.87 4.54
CA ALA A 92 9.84 2.84 3.11
C ALA A 92 9.94 4.26 2.49
N VAL A 93 9.09 5.20 2.92
CA VAL A 93 9.12 6.61 2.49
C VAL A 93 10.47 7.28 2.79
N VAL A 94 11.14 6.88 3.86
CA VAL A 94 12.44 7.46 4.25
C VAL A 94 13.60 6.67 3.63
N ILE A 95 13.57 5.33 3.73
CA ILE A 95 14.64 4.45 3.27
C ILE A 95 14.78 4.52 1.75
N TRP A 96 13.68 4.46 1.00
CA TRP A 96 13.72 4.44 -0.45
C TRP A 96 14.49 5.62 -1.05
N PRO A 97 14.11 6.90 -0.82
CA PRO A 97 14.83 8.03 -1.40
C PRO A 97 16.25 8.16 -0.85
N LEU A 98 16.51 7.80 0.41
CA LEU A 98 17.85 7.85 0.98
C LEU A 98 18.82 6.94 0.22
N TYR A 99 18.44 5.71 -0.09
CA TYR A 99 19.35 4.79 -0.80
C TYR A 99 19.38 5.01 -2.31
N VAL A 100 18.27 5.42 -2.89
CA VAL A 100 18.12 5.56 -4.34
C VAL A 100 18.74 6.85 -4.88
N PHE A 101 18.69 7.95 -4.11
CA PHE A 101 19.25 9.23 -4.54
C PHE A 101 20.65 9.51 -3.97
N ASP A 102 21.17 8.66 -3.07
CA ASP A 102 22.53 8.81 -2.56
C ASP A 102 23.56 8.47 -3.65
N GLY A 103 24.41 9.45 -3.99
CA GLY A 103 25.42 9.31 -5.03
C GLY A 103 24.89 9.15 -6.47
N ASN A 104 23.58 9.26 -6.69
CA ASN A 104 22.94 8.98 -7.98
C ASN A 104 22.17 10.20 -8.54
N PRO A 105 22.90 11.27 -8.94
CA PRO A 105 22.28 12.49 -9.46
C PRO A 105 21.65 12.25 -10.83
N ARG A 106 20.60 13.02 -11.15
CA ARG A 106 19.90 12.93 -12.44
C ARG A 106 20.89 13.16 -13.60
N PRO A 107 20.99 12.23 -14.58
CA PRO A 107 21.86 12.41 -15.73
C PRO A 107 21.42 13.60 -16.61
N ASN A 108 22.36 14.44 -17.03
CA ASN A 108 22.08 15.68 -17.78
C ASN A 108 21.41 15.47 -19.15
N ASN A 109 21.65 14.33 -19.81
CA ASN A 109 21.15 14.03 -21.17
C ASN A 109 20.15 12.86 -21.16
N CYS A 110 19.30 12.77 -20.16
CA CYS A 110 18.28 11.74 -20.08
C CYS A 110 16.92 12.23 -20.57
N ASN A 111 16.45 11.66 -21.69
CA ASN A 111 15.05 11.66 -22.10
C ASN A 111 14.52 10.23 -21.88
N LEU A 112 13.71 10.00 -20.84
CA LEU A 112 13.29 8.68 -20.31
C LEU A 112 14.46 7.77 -19.88
N CYS A 113 14.87 7.88 -18.63
CA CYS A 113 15.81 6.94 -18.01
C CYS A 113 15.23 6.34 -16.74
N SER A 114 15.87 5.27 -16.25
CA SER A 114 15.49 4.58 -15.02
C SER A 114 15.43 5.50 -13.80
N TRP A 115 16.08 6.67 -13.84
CA TRP A 115 15.95 7.70 -12.82
C TRP A 115 14.52 8.25 -12.68
N ASP A 116 13.78 8.37 -13.78
CA ASP A 116 12.39 8.81 -13.75
C ASP A 116 11.49 7.75 -13.07
N ASP A 117 11.76 6.46 -13.28
CA ASP A 117 11.05 5.36 -12.61
C ASP A 117 11.28 5.37 -11.09
N LEU A 118 12.50 5.68 -10.65
CA LEU A 118 12.86 5.80 -9.23
C LEU A 118 12.08 6.94 -8.53
N VAL A 119 11.89 8.06 -9.24
CA VAL A 119 11.06 9.17 -8.79
C VAL A 119 9.59 8.75 -8.72
N VAL A 120 9.08 8.06 -9.74
CA VAL A 120 7.70 7.53 -9.74
C VAL A 120 7.48 6.61 -8.54
N VAL A 121 8.38 5.67 -8.26
CA VAL A 121 8.28 4.80 -7.07
C VAL A 121 8.23 5.62 -5.78
N THR A 122 9.06 6.66 -5.66
CA THR A 122 9.08 7.53 -4.47
C THR A 122 7.73 8.23 -4.27
N PHE A 123 7.21 8.89 -5.31
CA PHE A 123 5.91 9.56 -5.26
C PHE A 123 4.77 8.58 -4.96
N MET A 124 4.75 7.43 -5.63
CA MET A 124 3.73 6.41 -5.42
C MET A 124 3.80 5.81 -4.01
N THR A 125 4.99 5.65 -3.44
CA THR A 125 5.16 5.19 -2.05
C THR A 125 4.58 6.19 -1.06
N ILE A 126 4.82 7.48 -1.26
CA ILE A 126 4.24 8.56 -0.44
C ILE A 126 2.72 8.59 -0.56
N ILE A 127 2.20 8.48 -1.78
CA ILE A 127 0.75 8.40 -2.02
C ILE A 127 0.18 7.19 -1.27
N ASN A 128 0.80 6.01 -1.40
CA ASN A 128 0.30 4.80 -0.76
C ASN A 128 0.30 4.91 0.77
N PHE A 129 1.33 5.54 1.35
CA PHE A 129 1.37 5.84 2.78
C PHE A 129 0.15 6.67 3.24
N PHE A 130 -0.21 7.71 2.50
CA PHE A 130 -1.39 8.52 2.81
C PHE A 130 -2.69 7.73 2.62
N VAL A 131 -2.78 6.86 1.61
CA VAL A 131 -3.95 6.00 1.40
C VAL A 131 -4.11 5.03 2.58
N TYR A 132 -3.06 4.31 2.99
CA TYR A 132 -3.09 3.42 4.17
C TYR A 132 -3.44 4.17 5.46
N THR A 133 -2.94 5.40 5.62
CA THR A 133 -3.27 6.26 6.77
C THR A 133 -4.75 6.65 6.75
N GLY A 134 -5.27 6.97 5.57
CA GLY A 134 -6.70 7.22 5.36
C GLY A 134 -7.54 6.00 5.71
N ASP A 135 -7.20 4.82 5.18
CA ASP A 135 -7.92 3.57 5.44
C ASP A 135 -7.94 3.23 6.93
N LEU A 136 -6.81 3.42 7.62
CA LEU A 136 -6.73 3.30 9.08
C LEU A 136 -7.68 4.28 9.79
N ALA A 137 -7.65 5.57 9.44
CA ALA A 137 -8.47 6.59 10.08
C ALA A 137 -9.99 6.32 9.89
N TYR A 138 -10.39 5.95 8.67
CA TYR A 138 -11.79 5.60 8.38
C TYR A 138 -12.20 4.31 9.09
N SER A 139 -11.36 3.28 9.10
CA SER A 139 -11.64 2.01 9.79
C SER A 139 -11.82 2.21 11.30
N VAL A 140 -10.95 3.00 11.94
CA VAL A 140 -11.07 3.34 13.38
C VAL A 140 -12.33 4.15 13.65
N LYS A 141 -12.67 5.12 12.79
CA LYS A 141 -13.89 5.92 12.94
C LYS A 141 -15.16 5.08 12.86
N ILE A 142 -15.22 4.13 11.91
CA ILE A 142 -16.36 3.22 11.73
C ILE A 142 -16.53 2.33 12.97
N VAL A 143 -15.46 1.68 13.44
CA VAL A 143 -15.53 0.79 14.62
C VAL A 143 -15.92 1.56 15.89
N ARG A 144 -15.41 2.79 16.08
CA ARG A 144 -15.82 3.63 17.21
C ARG A 144 -17.29 4.05 17.15
N CYS A 145 -17.83 4.31 15.95
CA CYS A 145 -19.25 4.63 15.77
C CYS A 145 -20.15 3.43 16.09
N LEU A 146 -19.76 2.24 15.63
CA LEU A 146 -20.50 1.00 15.89
C LEU A 146 -20.49 0.60 17.37
N SER A 147 -19.40 0.88 18.10
CA SER A 147 -19.32 0.59 19.54
C SER A 147 -20.08 1.60 20.42
N ALA A 148 -20.56 2.71 19.86
CA ALA A 148 -21.26 3.78 20.57
C ALA A 148 -22.79 3.76 20.38
N MET A 149 -23.31 2.84 19.55
CA MET A 149 -24.74 2.54 19.38
C MET A 149 -25.11 1.30 20.20
#